data_AF-A0A1L9VDT9-F1
#
_entry.id   AF-A0A1L9VDT9-F1
#
_cell.length_a   1.000
_cell.length_b   1.000
_cell.length_c   1.000
_cell.angle_alpha   90.00
_cell.angle_beta   90.00
_cell.angle_gamma   90.00
#
_symmetry.space_group_name_H-M   'P 1'
#
loop_
_entity.id
_entity.type
_entity.pdbx_description
1 polymer ?
#
loop_
_entity_poly.entity_id
_entity_poly.type
_entity_poly.pdbx_seq_one_letter_code
_entity_poly.pdbx_strand_id
1 'polypeptide(L)'
;MPRYFQNYGDPESESLEKPKLELPSDYDSLSHSKQIAVRETIRKRVIHYLYAILTSRLNPEHYNAIFNQSAVVRQRLFEFAVIEDIIHLGAEQEEADTAMEQLREAVGVGVDGWVSNNDFEASKGKVQEVKAKLLEMCDDPLERTKLQDHFPFDGFDEEA
;
A
#
# COMPACT_ATOMS: atom_id res chain seq x y z
N MET A 1 12.75 10.27 16.16
CA MET A 1 12.61 11.71 15.77
C MET A 1 11.16 11.90 15.32
N PRO A 2 10.57 13.09 15.15
CA PRO A 2 9.24 13.20 14.53
C PRO A 2 9.27 12.78 13.05
N ARG A 3 8.29 11.98 12.58
CA ARG A 3 8.27 11.40 11.21
C ARG A 3 8.61 12.39 10.10
N TYR A 4 8.02 13.59 10.14
CA TYR A 4 8.21 14.61 9.10
C TYR A 4 9.63 15.20 9.01
N PHE A 5 10.46 14.96 10.02
CA PHE A 5 11.86 15.41 10.07
C PHE A 5 12.85 14.26 9.88
N GLN A 6 12.36 13.03 9.78
CA GLN A 6 13.20 11.84 9.62
C GLN A 6 13.69 11.68 8.20
N ASN A 7 14.94 11.23 8.09
CA ASN A 7 15.55 10.85 6.84
C ASN A 7 16.50 9.66 7.05
N TYR A 8 16.06 8.69 7.86
CA TYR A 8 16.81 7.45 8.12
C TYR A 8 16.91 6.59 6.85
N GLY A 9 18.03 5.90 6.65
CA GLY A 9 18.34 5.16 5.42
C GLY A 9 19.14 5.98 4.38
N ASP A 10 19.29 7.29 4.58
CA ASP A 10 20.19 8.15 3.81
C ASP A 10 21.54 8.25 4.53
N PRO A 11 22.65 7.73 3.96
CA PRO A 11 23.95 7.69 4.64
C PRO A 11 24.49 9.06 5.07
N GLU A 12 24.23 10.11 4.27
CA GLU A 12 24.64 11.48 4.58
C GLU A 12 23.85 12.08 5.77
N SER A 13 22.58 11.68 5.93
CA SER A 13 21.77 12.12 7.07
C SER A 13 22.16 11.37 8.34
N GLU A 14 22.51 10.09 8.21
CA GLU A 14 22.91 9.24 9.34
C GLU A 14 24.28 9.61 9.91
N SER A 15 25.21 10.12 9.09
CA SER A 15 26.49 10.64 9.58
C SER A 15 26.34 11.93 10.39
N LEU A 16 25.17 12.58 10.32
CA LEU A 16 24.91 13.91 10.89
C LEU A 16 25.95 14.96 10.47
N GLU A 17 26.56 14.78 9.30
CA GLU A 17 27.43 15.79 8.71
C GLU A 17 26.59 16.94 8.13
N LYS A 18 27.19 18.12 8.05
CA LYS A 18 26.50 19.28 7.46
C LYS A 18 26.16 18.95 6.00
N PRO A 19 24.88 18.99 5.60
CA PRO A 19 24.47 18.56 4.27
C PRO A 19 24.98 19.52 3.20
N LYS A 20 25.30 18.96 2.03
CA LYS A 20 25.63 19.73 0.82
C LYS A 20 24.36 20.38 0.27
N LEU A 21 24.43 21.68 0.01
CA LEU A 21 23.31 22.48 -0.51
C LEU A 21 23.43 22.77 -2.00
N GLU A 22 24.56 22.38 -2.61
CA GLU A 22 24.83 22.60 -4.02
C GLU A 22 23.98 21.66 -4.87
N LEU A 23 23.38 22.21 -5.92
CA LEU A 23 22.67 21.42 -6.92
C LEU A 23 23.68 20.71 -7.83
N PRO A 24 23.34 19.50 -8.34
CA PRO A 24 24.14 18.85 -9.36
C PRO A 24 24.38 19.75 -10.57
N SER A 25 25.54 19.66 -11.20
CA SER A 25 25.89 20.49 -12.36
C SER A 25 24.97 20.30 -13.56
N ASP A 26 24.35 19.14 -13.68
CA ASP A 26 23.39 18.77 -14.73
C ASP A 26 21.93 19.05 -14.35
N TYR A 27 21.67 19.65 -13.18
CA TYR A 27 20.33 19.81 -12.61
C TYR A 27 19.32 20.45 -13.57
N ASP A 28 19.69 21.55 -14.24
CA ASP A 28 18.79 22.28 -15.15
C ASP A 28 18.46 21.47 -16.42
N SER A 29 19.29 20.48 -16.74
CA SER A 29 19.08 19.57 -17.88
C SER A 29 18.21 18.35 -17.52
N LEU A 30 17.91 18.14 -16.23
CA LEU A 30 17.06 17.04 -15.77
C LEU A 30 15.59 17.30 -16.09
N SER A 31 14.80 16.21 -16.20
CA SER A 31 13.34 16.33 -16.27
C SER A 31 12.77 16.95 -15.00
N HIS A 32 11.61 17.59 -15.10
CA HIS A 32 10.98 18.27 -13.97
C HIS A 32 10.78 17.34 -12.74
N SER A 33 10.36 16.10 -12.97
CA SER A 33 10.23 15.09 -11.91
C SER A 33 11.56 14.82 -11.18
N LYS A 34 12.66 14.69 -11.94
CA LYS A 34 14.00 14.47 -11.36
C LYS A 34 14.50 15.70 -10.60
N GLN A 35 14.24 16.90 -11.11
CA GLN A 35 14.56 18.15 -10.42
C GLN A 35 13.85 18.25 -9.06
N ILE A 36 12.55 17.92 -9.02
CA ILE A 36 11.78 17.87 -7.77
C ILE A 36 12.40 16.87 -6.79
N ALA A 37 12.73 15.65 -7.26
CA ALA A 37 13.34 14.62 -6.41
C ALA A 37 14.69 15.05 -5.80
N VAL A 38 15.54 15.71 -6.59
CA VAL A 38 16.81 16.26 -6.10
C VAL A 38 16.58 17.32 -5.01
N ARG A 39 15.69 18.29 -5.27
CA ARG A 39 15.36 19.34 -4.29
C ARG A 39 14.77 18.76 -3.01
N GLU A 40 13.90 17.76 -3.15
CA GLU A 40 13.27 17.09 -2.02
C GLU A 40 14.28 16.33 -1.17
N THR A 41 15.26 15.68 -1.80
CA THR A 41 16.36 15.01 -1.11
C THR A 41 17.19 15.99 -0.28
N ILE A 42 17.60 17.12 -0.88
CA ILE A 42 18.34 18.17 -0.16
C ILE A 42 17.51 18.72 1.00
N ARG A 43 16.21 18.99 0.76
CA ARG A 43 15.30 19.49 1.79
C ARG A 43 15.22 18.54 2.99
N LYS A 44 15.04 17.24 2.77
CA LYS A 44 14.97 16.22 3.83
C LYS A 44 16.26 16.16 4.64
N ARG A 45 17.42 16.15 3.97
CA ARG A 45 18.74 16.15 4.63
C ARG A 45 18.93 17.36 5.54
N VAL A 46 18.59 18.56 5.05
CA VAL A 46 18.68 19.81 5.81
C VAL A 46 17.80 19.79 7.04
N ILE A 47 16.53 19.40 6.88
CA ILE A 47 15.57 19.36 7.99
C ILE A 47 16.00 18.36 9.05
N HIS A 48 16.43 17.16 8.63
CA HIS A 48 16.93 16.12 9.53
C HIS A 48 18.12 16.62 10.36
N TYR A 49 19.13 17.16 9.68
CA TYR A 49 20.33 17.71 10.30
C TYR A 49 20.01 18.85 11.28
N LEU A 50 19.19 19.82 10.86
CA LEU A 50 18.81 20.95 11.71
C LEU A 50 18.06 20.49 12.96
N TYR A 51 17.11 19.57 12.80
CA TYR A 51 16.38 19.03 13.96
C TYR A 51 17.32 18.29 14.91
N ALA A 52 18.22 17.44 14.39
CA ALA A 52 19.18 16.71 15.20
C ALA A 52 20.09 17.64 16.01
N ILE A 53 20.71 18.62 15.35
CA ILE A 53 21.65 19.55 15.98
C ILE A 53 20.95 20.51 16.95
N LEU A 54 19.80 21.06 16.58
CA LEU A 54 19.06 21.96 17.47
C LEU A 54 18.56 21.21 18.70
N THR A 55 18.07 19.98 18.53
CA THR A 55 17.62 19.16 19.66
C THR A 55 18.79 18.78 20.57
N SER A 56 19.93 18.40 20.00
CA SER A 56 21.16 18.11 20.75
C SER A 56 21.61 19.30 21.61
N ARG A 57 21.53 20.52 21.04
CA ARG A 57 21.96 21.75 21.72
C ARG A 57 20.98 22.27 22.76
N LEU A 58 19.69 22.24 22.43
CA LEU A 58 18.65 22.87 23.26
C LEU A 58 18.07 21.91 24.29
N ASN A 59 18.02 20.60 23.99
CA ASN A 59 17.36 19.58 24.81
C ASN A 59 18.13 18.22 24.74
N PRO A 60 19.30 18.10 25.40
CA PRO A 60 20.16 16.91 25.29
C PRO A 60 19.48 15.62 25.76
N GLU A 61 18.63 15.68 26.79
CA GLU A 61 17.84 14.53 27.24
C GLU A 61 16.88 14.03 26.14
N HIS A 62 16.21 14.97 25.45
CA HIS A 62 15.32 14.63 24.34
C HIS A 62 16.09 14.05 23.16
N TYR A 63 17.28 14.60 22.87
CA TYR A 63 18.17 14.06 21.87
C TYR A 63 18.56 12.61 22.18
N ASN A 64 19.02 12.34 23.41
CA ASN A 64 19.40 11.00 23.83
C ASN A 64 18.24 10.01 23.74
N ALA A 65 17.02 10.41 24.12
CA ALA A 65 15.84 9.56 24.01
C ALA A 65 15.47 9.24 22.55
N ILE A 66 15.55 10.23 21.66
CA ILE A 66 15.14 10.12 20.26
C ILE A 66 16.18 9.40 19.40
N PHE A 67 17.46 9.67 19.62
CA PHE A 67 18.57 9.12 18.83
C PHE A 67 19.19 7.88 19.48
N ASN A 68 18.56 7.35 20.55
CA ASN A 68 18.92 6.05 21.08
C ASN A 68 18.79 4.98 20.00
N GLN A 69 19.85 4.19 19.79
CA GLN A 69 19.91 3.15 18.75
C GLN A 69 18.72 2.19 18.84
N SER A 70 18.28 1.83 20.04
CA SER A 70 17.12 0.96 20.23
C SER A 70 15.80 1.62 19.80
N ALA A 71 15.66 2.93 19.98
CA ALA A 71 14.49 3.68 19.53
C ALA A 71 14.45 3.79 18.01
N VAL A 72 15.59 4.07 17.38
CA VAL A 72 15.73 4.14 15.91
C VAL A 72 15.45 2.77 15.28
N VAL A 73 16.03 1.69 15.79
CA VAL A 73 15.81 0.33 15.27
C VAL A 73 14.35 -0.09 15.45
N ARG A 74 13.74 0.12 16.62
CA ARG A 74 12.32 -0.19 16.83
C ARG A 74 11.41 0.53 15.85
N GLN A 75 11.68 1.81 15.58
CA GLN A 75 10.88 2.56 14.63
C GLN A 75 11.00 2.02 13.20
N ARG A 76 12.21 1.67 12.76
CA ARG A 76 12.41 1.07 11.43
C ARG A 76 11.71 -0.28 11.32
N LEU A 77 11.85 -1.15 12.33
CA LEU A 77 11.19 -2.46 12.34
C LEU A 77 9.67 -2.32 12.22
N PHE A 78 9.07 -1.35 12.92
CA PHE A 78 7.64 -1.07 12.79
C PHE A 78 7.27 -0.60 11.38
N GLU A 79 8.04 0.29 10.77
CA GLU A 79 7.81 0.75 9.39
C GLU A 79 7.93 -0.39 8.38
N PHE A 80 8.93 -1.26 8.52
CA PHE A 80 9.08 -2.42 7.66
C PHE A 80 7.92 -3.42 7.80
N ALA A 81 7.51 -3.74 9.02
CA ALA A 81 6.38 -4.64 9.26
C ALA A 81 5.08 -4.09 8.64
N VAL A 82 4.81 -2.79 8.78
CA VAL A 82 3.63 -2.16 8.15
C VAL A 82 3.70 -2.24 6.63
N ILE A 83 4.87 -2.03 6.02
CA ILE A 83 5.04 -2.14 4.56
C ILE A 83 4.84 -3.59 4.10
N GLU A 84 5.37 -4.56 4.85
CA GLU A 84 5.20 -5.99 4.56
C GLU A 84 3.72 -6.39 4.60
N ASP A 85 2.98 -5.98 5.63
CA ASP A 85 1.54 -6.21 5.74
C ASP A 85 0.76 -5.58 4.56
N ILE A 86 1.12 -4.37 4.14
CA ILE A 86 0.48 -3.69 3.00
C ILE A 86 0.76 -4.44 1.69
N ILE A 87 2.00 -4.90 1.48
CA ILE A 87 2.36 -5.66 0.28
C ILE A 87 1.58 -6.97 0.24
N HIS A 88 1.46 -7.66 1.38
CA HIS A 88 0.68 -8.90 1.49
C HIS A 88 -0.80 -8.67 1.16
N LEU A 89 -1.41 -7.66 1.79
CA LEU A 89 -2.81 -7.28 1.51
C LEU A 89 -3.01 -6.88 0.05
N GLY A 90 -2.04 -6.19 -0.56
CA GLY A 90 -2.07 -5.82 -1.97
C GLY A 90 -2.05 -7.04 -2.90
N ALA A 91 -1.24 -8.05 -2.58
CA ALA A 91 -1.20 -9.30 -3.34
C ALA A 91 -2.52 -10.08 -3.25
N GLU A 92 -3.12 -10.17 -2.05
CA GLU A 92 -4.43 -10.79 -1.87
C GLU A 92 -5.53 -10.05 -2.66
N GLN A 93 -5.48 -8.71 -2.70
CA GLN A 93 -6.42 -7.92 -3.50
C GLN A 93 -6.24 -8.14 -5.00
N GLU A 94 -5.00 -8.20 -5.50
CA GLU A 94 -4.73 -8.47 -6.93
C GLU A 94 -5.23 -9.84 -7.35
N GLU A 95 -5.08 -10.86 -6.49
CA GLU A 95 -5.64 -12.19 -6.73
C GLU A 95 -7.18 -12.17 -6.75
N ALA A 96 -7.80 -11.51 -5.78
CA ALA A 96 -9.26 -11.36 -5.73
C ALA A 96 -9.81 -10.58 -6.94
N ASP A 97 -9.14 -9.52 -7.37
CA ASP A 97 -9.52 -8.72 -8.54
C ASP A 97 -9.41 -9.56 -9.83
N THR A 98 -8.33 -10.32 -9.97
CA THR A 98 -8.14 -11.24 -11.11
C THR A 98 -9.23 -12.31 -11.15
N ALA A 99 -9.55 -12.91 -10.00
CA ALA A 99 -10.63 -13.89 -9.90
C ALA A 99 -11.99 -13.27 -10.24
N MET A 100 -12.28 -12.05 -9.77
CA MET A 100 -13.51 -11.34 -10.08
C MET A 100 -13.63 -10.97 -11.56
N GLU A 101 -12.53 -10.61 -12.22
CA GLU A 101 -12.50 -10.34 -13.66
C GLU A 101 -12.84 -11.61 -14.46
N GLN A 102 -12.22 -12.76 -14.12
CA GLN A 102 -12.52 -14.05 -14.75
C GLN A 102 -13.99 -14.46 -14.55
N LEU A 103 -14.53 -14.26 -13.35
CA LEU A 103 -15.94 -14.53 -13.06
C LEU A 103 -16.87 -13.65 -13.89
N ARG A 104 -16.58 -12.34 -14.00
CA ARG A 104 -17.36 -11.41 -14.82
C ARG A 104 -17.34 -11.80 -16.30
N GLU A 105 -16.19 -12.20 -16.82
CA GLU A 105 -16.06 -12.70 -18.20
C GLU A 105 -16.88 -13.98 -18.42
N ALA A 106 -16.77 -14.95 -17.50
CA ALA A 106 -17.50 -16.22 -17.58
C ALA A 106 -19.02 -16.02 -17.58
N VAL A 107 -19.52 -15.13 -16.70
CA VAL A 107 -20.95 -14.82 -16.60
C VAL A 107 -21.40 -13.91 -17.76
N GLY A 108 -20.52 -13.05 -18.26
CA GLY A 108 -20.84 -12.05 -19.29
C GLY A 108 -21.47 -10.79 -18.69
N VAL A 109 -20.91 -10.30 -17.58
CA VAL A 109 -21.40 -9.13 -16.84
C VAL A 109 -20.36 -8.02 -16.86
N GLY A 110 -20.82 -6.77 -16.97
CA GLY A 110 -19.94 -5.60 -16.91
C GLY A 110 -19.26 -5.41 -15.55
N VAL A 111 -18.28 -4.52 -15.51
CA VAL A 111 -17.58 -4.13 -14.26
C VAL A 111 -18.51 -3.53 -13.21
N ASP A 112 -19.64 -2.98 -13.66
CA ASP A 112 -20.72 -2.37 -12.87
C ASP A 112 -21.84 -3.35 -12.53
N GLY A 113 -21.73 -4.63 -12.92
CA GLY A 113 -22.78 -5.62 -12.68
C GLY A 113 -23.93 -5.57 -13.70
N TRP A 114 -23.85 -4.70 -14.72
CA TRP A 114 -24.95 -4.51 -15.66
C TRP A 114 -24.95 -5.54 -16.80
N VAL A 115 -26.14 -5.90 -17.27
CA VAL A 115 -26.37 -6.81 -18.40
C VAL A 115 -27.59 -6.34 -19.20
N SER A 116 -27.61 -6.63 -20.50
CA SER A 116 -28.77 -6.31 -21.34
C SER A 116 -29.99 -7.17 -20.93
N ASN A 117 -31.20 -6.63 -21.07
CA ASN A 117 -32.43 -7.38 -20.74
C ASN A 117 -32.55 -8.70 -21.53
N ASN A 118 -32.01 -8.76 -22.74
CA ASN A 118 -32.05 -9.97 -23.56
C ASN A 118 -31.12 -11.07 -23.02
N ASP A 119 -30.03 -10.68 -22.36
CA ASP A 119 -29.01 -11.59 -21.85
C ASP A 119 -29.17 -11.88 -20.35
N PHE A 120 -30.07 -11.17 -19.65
CA PHE A 120 -30.27 -11.25 -18.20
C PHE A 120 -30.49 -12.68 -17.70
N GLU A 121 -31.45 -13.41 -18.27
CA GLU A 121 -31.74 -14.80 -17.86
C GLU A 121 -30.58 -15.75 -18.17
N ALA A 122 -29.87 -15.52 -19.28
CA ALA A 122 -28.70 -16.32 -19.63
C ALA A 122 -27.55 -16.09 -18.64
N SER A 123 -27.27 -14.83 -18.27
CA SER A 123 -26.27 -14.49 -17.27
C SER A 123 -26.65 -15.01 -15.88
N LYS A 124 -27.93 -14.94 -15.48
CA LYS A 124 -28.41 -15.55 -14.23
C LYS A 124 -28.20 -17.07 -14.20
N GLY A 125 -28.46 -17.75 -15.32
CA GLY A 125 -28.15 -19.17 -15.47
C GLY A 125 -26.66 -19.47 -15.29
N LYS A 126 -25.79 -18.67 -15.92
CA LYS A 126 -24.32 -18.80 -15.79
C LYS A 126 -23.82 -18.55 -14.37
N VAL A 127 -24.38 -17.56 -13.65
CA VAL A 127 -24.08 -17.33 -12.23
C VAL A 127 -24.31 -18.60 -11.41
N GLN A 128 -25.47 -19.24 -11.59
CA GLN A 128 -25.82 -20.47 -10.86
C GLN A 128 -24.91 -21.64 -11.25
N GLU A 129 -24.57 -21.77 -12.53
CA GLU A 129 -23.64 -22.80 -13.01
C GLU A 129 -22.24 -22.62 -12.42
N VAL A 130 -21.72 -21.40 -12.43
CA VAL A 130 -20.41 -21.05 -11.86
C VAL A 130 -20.39 -21.29 -10.35
N LYS A 131 -21.42 -20.85 -9.62
CA LYS A 131 -21.56 -21.12 -8.18
C LYS A 131 -21.58 -22.62 -7.88
N ALA A 132 -22.32 -23.40 -8.65
CA ALA A 132 -22.40 -24.85 -8.49
C ALA A 132 -21.04 -25.55 -8.73
N LYS A 133 -20.32 -25.17 -9.79
CA LYS A 133 -18.98 -25.70 -10.09
C LYS A 133 -17.96 -25.36 -9.01
N LEU A 134 -17.97 -24.11 -8.51
CA LEU A 134 -17.08 -23.70 -7.42
C LEU A 134 -17.37 -24.48 -6.14
N LEU A 135 -18.65 -24.70 -5.82
CA LEU A 135 -19.03 -25.55 -4.69
C LEU A 135 -18.61 -27.01 -4.92
N GLU A 136 -18.69 -27.55 -6.13
CA GLU A 136 -18.24 -28.92 -6.42
C GLU A 136 -16.73 -29.09 -6.22
N MET A 137 -15.94 -28.08 -6.59
CA MET A 137 -14.48 -28.08 -6.51
C MET A 137 -13.93 -27.66 -5.13
N CYS A 138 -14.77 -27.16 -4.23
CA CYS A 138 -14.37 -26.68 -2.90
C CYS A 138 -14.39 -27.83 -1.87
N ASP A 139 -13.18 -28.26 -1.48
CA ASP A 139 -12.97 -29.32 -0.48
C ASP A 139 -13.05 -28.81 0.96
N ASP A 140 -12.82 -27.51 1.21
CA ASP A 140 -12.85 -26.94 2.56
C ASP A 140 -14.28 -26.62 3.02
N PRO A 141 -14.74 -27.19 4.15
CA PRO A 141 -16.12 -26.99 4.61
C PRO A 141 -16.46 -25.53 4.97
N LEU A 142 -15.49 -24.75 5.46
CA LEU A 142 -15.72 -23.37 5.88
C LEU A 142 -15.83 -22.44 4.66
N GLU A 143 -14.94 -22.61 3.68
CA GLU A 143 -15.01 -21.93 2.39
C GLU A 143 -16.28 -22.28 1.62
N ARG A 144 -16.71 -23.55 1.68
CA ARG A 144 -17.97 -23.98 1.08
C ARG A 144 -19.17 -23.22 1.65
N THR A 145 -19.25 -23.07 2.96
CA THR A 145 -20.31 -22.26 3.60
C THR A 145 -20.24 -20.80 3.17
N LYS A 146 -19.05 -20.20 3.13
CA LYS A 146 -18.88 -18.82 2.65
C LYS A 146 -19.31 -18.64 1.20
N LEU A 147 -18.94 -19.56 0.30
CA LEU A 147 -19.38 -19.55 -1.10
C LEU A 147 -20.89 -19.74 -1.24
N GLN A 148 -21.50 -20.51 -0.35
CA GLN A 148 -22.94 -20.73 -0.35
C GLN A 148 -23.72 -19.49 0.08
N ASP A 149 -23.26 -18.82 1.14
CA ASP A 149 -23.98 -17.74 1.83
C ASP A 149 -23.62 -16.33 1.32
N HIS A 150 -22.43 -16.16 0.72
CA HIS A 150 -21.88 -14.86 0.36
C HIS A 150 -21.31 -14.84 -1.06
N PHE A 151 -21.98 -15.50 -2.01
CA PHE A 151 -21.52 -15.49 -3.39
C PHE A 151 -21.61 -14.07 -3.98
N PRO A 152 -20.57 -13.55 -4.67
CA PRO A 152 -20.51 -12.15 -5.10
C PRO A 152 -21.66 -11.67 -6.01
N PHE A 153 -22.37 -12.59 -6.65
CA PHE A 153 -23.48 -12.32 -7.58
C PHE A 153 -24.84 -12.77 -7.03
N ASP A 154 -24.92 -13.18 -5.77
CA ASP A 154 -26.22 -13.38 -5.13
C ASP A 154 -26.95 -12.03 -5.03
N GLY A 155 -28.27 -12.07 -5.16
CA GLY A 155 -29.09 -10.87 -4.94
C GLY A 155 -28.94 -10.43 -3.49
N PHE A 156 -28.41 -9.23 -3.28
CA PHE A 156 -28.45 -8.59 -1.97
C PHE A 156 -29.86 -8.05 -1.75
N ASP A 157 -30.50 -8.48 -0.66
CA ASP A 157 -31.74 -7.85 -0.19
C ASP A 157 -31.33 -6.55 0.51
N GLU A 158 -31.62 -5.39 -0.09
CA GLU A 158 -31.28 -4.06 0.45
C GLU A 158 -32.23 -3.64 1.60
N GLU A 159 -33.15 -4.52 2.04
CA GLU A 159 -34.04 -4.29 3.18
C GLU A 159 -33.36 -4.63 4.52
N ALA A 160 -32.47 -3.74 4.99
CA ALA A 160 -31.93 -3.78 6.35
C ALA A 160 -31.85 -2.38 6.98
#